data_AF-A0A1L5L179-F1
#
_entry.id   AF-A0A1L5L179-F1
#
_cell.length_a   1.000
_cell.length_b   1.000
_cell.length_c   1.000
_cell.angle_alpha   90.00
_cell.angle_beta   90.00
_cell.angle_gamma   90.00
#
_symmetry.space_group_name_H-M   'P 1'
#
loop_
_entity.id
_entity.type
_entity.pdbx_description
1 polymer ?
#
loop_
_entity_poly.entity_id
_entity_poly.type
_entity_poly.pdbx_seq_one_letter_code
_entity_poly.pdbx_strand_id
1 'polypeptide(L)'
;MSLGVYNTFTQDNLRYSQNAPLNMYDEVNTRCNLPAQIDIEATEGDEYRFVMVAKGGGSANKTYFYPMTKATIQNEGTLLPFLVEKMKSLGTAACPPYHIAFVIGGTSAEKNLLTVKLASIKYYDELPTTGDETGRAFRDIDLENKLLEEAHKIGLGAQFGGKYLAHDIRVIRLPRHGASCPIGMGVSCSADRNIKAKINKDGIWLEKMDENPTELIPEELRNPGEGTKGIEIDLDKGIDAVRAELSKYPVSTRVNLKGTIIVARDIAHAKLKARLDAGEEMPEYFKNHPILYAGPAKTPEGYPCGSMGPTTANRMDPYVDEFQDHGASLVMIAKGNRGDVVTEACKKHGGFYLGTIGGVAAVLS
;
A
#
# COMPACT_ATOMS: atom_id res chain seq x y z
N MET A 1 -0.47 10.95 -27.15
CA MET A 1 -0.18 9.50 -27.06
C MET A 1 0.75 9.26 -25.87
N SER A 2 0.41 8.37 -24.94
CA SER A 2 1.17 8.13 -23.69
C SER A 2 2.40 7.22 -23.88
N LEU A 3 3.16 7.45 -24.95
CA LEU A 3 4.17 6.52 -25.48
C LEU A 3 5.32 6.22 -24.49
N GLY A 4 5.79 7.23 -23.74
CA GLY A 4 6.86 7.02 -22.76
C GLY A 4 6.49 5.97 -21.70
N VAL A 5 5.27 6.06 -21.15
CA VAL A 5 4.74 5.06 -20.21
C VAL A 5 4.63 3.68 -20.86
N TYR A 6 4.09 3.61 -22.08
CA TYR A 6 3.99 2.35 -22.82
C TYR A 6 5.36 1.68 -23.00
N ASN A 7 6.36 2.44 -23.45
CA ASN A 7 7.71 1.92 -23.70
C ASN A 7 8.33 1.38 -22.41
N THR A 8 8.34 2.15 -21.32
CA THR A 8 8.88 1.70 -20.02
C THR A 8 8.20 0.41 -19.56
N PHE A 9 6.87 0.34 -19.56
CA PHE A 9 6.18 -0.86 -19.08
C PHE A 9 6.32 -2.06 -20.00
N THR A 10 6.45 -1.88 -21.32
CA THR A 10 6.57 -2.99 -22.28
C THR A 10 8.00 -3.51 -22.43
N GLN A 11 8.99 -2.63 -22.33
CA GLN A 11 10.41 -2.97 -22.52
C GLN A 11 11.09 -3.40 -21.21
N ASP A 12 10.73 -2.82 -20.06
CA ASP A 12 11.36 -3.14 -18.77
C ASP A 12 10.60 -4.24 -18.02
N ASN A 13 11.23 -4.85 -17.01
CA ASN A 13 10.68 -5.94 -16.20
C ASN A 13 9.65 -5.45 -15.14
N LEU A 14 8.66 -4.66 -15.57
CA LEU A 14 7.57 -4.13 -14.76
C LEU A 14 6.29 -4.98 -14.89
N ARG A 15 5.20 -4.57 -14.24
CA ARG A 15 3.92 -5.30 -14.22
C ARG A 15 2.77 -4.50 -14.84
N TYR A 16 1.98 -5.15 -15.69
CA TYR A 16 0.72 -4.62 -16.20
C TYR A 16 -0.40 -4.78 -15.17
N SER A 17 -0.88 -3.66 -14.62
CA SER A 17 -1.79 -3.68 -13.46
C SER A 17 -3.14 -3.00 -13.71
N GLN A 18 -3.39 -2.51 -14.93
CA GLN A 18 -4.65 -1.85 -15.28
C GLN A 18 -5.63 -2.85 -15.91
N ASN A 19 -6.86 -2.82 -15.43
CA ASN A 19 -7.97 -3.58 -15.98
C ASN A 19 -8.94 -2.61 -16.65
N ALA A 20 -9.30 -2.88 -17.91
CA ALA A 20 -10.32 -2.14 -18.63
C ALA A 20 -11.68 -2.82 -18.40
N PRO A 21 -12.71 -2.06 -17.98
CA PRO A 21 -14.06 -2.60 -17.88
C PRO A 21 -14.62 -2.86 -19.29
N LEU A 22 -15.07 -4.08 -19.54
CA LEU A 22 -15.81 -4.45 -20.77
C LEU A 22 -17.30 -4.21 -20.58
N ASN A 23 -17.79 -4.46 -19.37
CA ASN A 23 -19.10 -4.09 -18.86
C ASN A 23 -18.98 -3.85 -17.34
N MET A 24 -20.09 -3.88 -16.61
CA MET A 24 -20.09 -3.63 -15.16
C MET A 24 -19.29 -4.67 -14.34
N TYR A 25 -19.18 -5.90 -14.83
CA TYR A 25 -18.63 -7.03 -14.07
C TYR A 25 -17.41 -7.65 -14.74
N ASP A 26 -17.36 -7.66 -16.07
CA ASP A 26 -16.27 -8.25 -16.84
C ASP A 26 -15.17 -7.23 -17.11
N GLU A 27 -13.93 -7.68 -16.90
CA GLU A 27 -12.73 -6.88 -17.10
C GLU A 27 -11.68 -7.63 -17.92
N VAL A 28 -10.82 -6.87 -18.59
CA VAL A 28 -9.62 -7.40 -19.25
C VAL A 28 -8.39 -6.57 -18.89
N ASN A 29 -7.27 -7.21 -18.58
CA ASN A 29 -6.01 -6.50 -18.39
C ASN A 29 -5.56 -5.86 -19.70
N THR A 30 -5.11 -4.61 -19.67
CA THR A 30 -4.70 -3.89 -20.90
C THR A 30 -3.36 -4.35 -21.47
N ARG A 31 -2.62 -5.19 -20.73
CA ARG A 31 -1.33 -5.78 -21.11
C ARG A 31 -0.22 -4.79 -21.44
N CYS A 32 -0.39 -3.53 -21.05
CA CYS A 32 0.59 -2.47 -21.23
C CYS A 32 0.61 -1.44 -20.09
N ASN A 33 -0.15 -1.68 -19.02
CA ASN A 33 -0.32 -0.79 -17.87
C ASN A 33 -0.93 0.59 -18.18
N LEU A 34 -1.49 0.78 -19.37
CA LEU A 34 -2.30 1.96 -19.72
C LEU A 34 -3.78 1.72 -19.37
N PRO A 35 -4.60 2.78 -19.22
CA PRO A 35 -4.26 4.20 -19.36
C PRO A 35 -3.40 4.73 -18.22
N ALA A 36 -2.58 5.75 -18.53
CA ALA A 36 -2.00 6.61 -17.51
C ALA A 36 -2.99 7.73 -17.18
N GLN A 37 -3.06 8.15 -15.91
CA GLN A 37 -3.72 9.40 -15.55
C GLN A 37 -2.80 10.56 -15.92
N ILE A 38 -3.30 11.49 -16.72
CA ILE A 38 -2.54 12.65 -17.24
C ILE A 38 -3.39 13.90 -17.01
N ASP A 39 -3.00 14.70 -16.03
CA ASP A 39 -3.63 15.97 -15.70
C ASP A 39 -2.69 17.09 -16.17
N ILE A 40 -3.16 17.94 -17.09
CA ILE A 40 -2.38 19.05 -17.65
C ILE A 40 -3.06 20.34 -17.22
N GLU A 41 -2.34 21.16 -16.44
CA GLU A 41 -2.81 22.46 -15.98
C GLU A 41 -2.12 23.57 -16.79
N ALA A 42 -2.89 24.59 -17.19
CA ALA A 42 -2.33 25.79 -17.80
C ALA A 42 -1.73 26.70 -16.71
N THR A 43 -0.49 27.13 -16.92
CA THR A 43 0.25 28.02 -16.01
C THR A 43 0.85 29.20 -16.78
N GLU A 44 1.34 30.20 -16.07
CA GLU A 44 2.11 31.30 -16.66
C GLU A 44 3.59 30.91 -16.85
N GLY A 45 4.26 31.55 -17.81
CA GLY A 45 5.69 31.38 -18.10
C GLY A 45 6.02 30.37 -19.21
N ASP A 46 7.31 30.28 -19.54
CA ASP A 46 7.83 29.51 -20.69
C ASP A 46 8.47 28.17 -20.27
N GLU A 47 8.00 27.56 -19.17
CA GLU A 47 8.46 26.24 -18.71
C GLU A 47 7.31 25.24 -18.65
N TYR A 48 7.55 24.00 -19.09
CA TYR A 48 6.63 22.88 -18.85
C TYR A 48 7.16 22.07 -17.66
N ARG A 49 6.44 22.09 -16.54
CA ARG A 49 6.79 21.37 -15.31
C ARG A 49 5.96 20.11 -15.14
N PHE A 50 6.58 19.06 -14.59
CA PHE A 50 5.97 17.75 -14.41
C PHE A 50 6.24 17.22 -13.01
N VAL A 51 5.27 16.49 -12.48
CA VAL A 51 5.46 15.53 -11.39
C VAL A 51 4.89 14.20 -11.86
N MET A 52 5.74 13.19 -11.95
CA MET A 52 5.36 11.85 -12.38
C MET A 52 5.33 10.93 -11.17
N VAL A 53 4.27 10.12 -11.02
CA VAL A 53 4.06 9.29 -9.83
C VAL A 53 3.70 7.87 -10.22
N ALA A 54 4.51 6.90 -9.81
CA ALA A 54 4.19 5.48 -9.96
C ALA A 54 3.44 4.97 -8.72
N LYS A 55 2.16 5.33 -8.57
CA LYS A 55 1.40 5.02 -7.35
C LYS A 55 1.00 3.55 -7.29
N GLY A 56 1.35 2.88 -6.19
CA GLY A 56 0.90 1.51 -5.92
C GLY A 56 -0.56 1.46 -5.50
N GLY A 57 -1.33 0.49 -6.00
CA GLY A 57 -2.75 0.34 -5.65
C GLY A 57 -3.00 0.20 -4.14
N GLY A 58 -2.09 -0.45 -3.40
CA GLY A 58 -2.21 -0.59 -1.94
C GLY A 58 -2.20 0.74 -1.19
N SER A 59 -1.34 1.68 -1.55
CA SER A 59 -1.31 3.03 -0.96
C SER A 59 -2.37 3.95 -1.57
N ALA A 60 -2.74 3.76 -2.83
CA ALA A 60 -3.90 4.43 -3.43
C ALA A 60 -5.20 4.15 -2.65
N ASN A 61 -5.44 2.88 -2.29
CA ASN A 61 -6.59 2.43 -1.50
C ASN A 61 -6.56 2.92 -0.04
N LYS A 62 -5.45 3.51 0.42
CA LYS A 62 -5.31 4.16 1.73
C LYS A 62 -5.38 5.68 1.62
N THR A 63 -6.17 6.16 0.66
CA THR A 63 -6.59 7.56 0.56
C THR A 63 -8.04 7.64 1.02
N TYR A 64 -8.31 8.45 2.03
CA TYR A 64 -9.61 8.55 2.68
C TYR A 64 -10.11 9.98 2.68
N PHE A 65 -11.43 10.12 2.55
CA PHE A 65 -12.16 11.37 2.60
C PHE A 65 -13.15 11.36 3.75
N TYR A 66 -13.13 12.41 4.57
CA TYR A 66 -14.00 12.57 5.71
C TYR A 66 -14.75 13.91 5.59
N PRO A 67 -16.08 13.88 5.32
CA PRO A 67 -16.89 15.10 5.30
C PRO A 67 -17.15 15.56 6.73
N MET A 68 -16.32 16.47 7.23
CA MET A 68 -16.42 16.99 8.59
C MET A 68 -17.02 18.39 8.62
N THR A 69 -17.20 18.94 9.82
CA THR A 69 -17.76 20.27 10.05
C THR A 69 -16.78 21.16 10.82
N LYS A 70 -17.14 22.43 11.05
CA LYS A 70 -16.35 23.36 11.88
C LYS A 70 -16.12 22.83 13.30
N ALA A 71 -16.98 21.95 13.82
CA ALA A 71 -16.80 21.36 15.15
C ALA A 71 -15.49 20.55 15.27
N THR A 72 -15.07 19.85 14.20
CA THR A 72 -13.84 19.04 14.20
C THR A 72 -12.57 19.88 14.22
N ILE A 73 -12.64 21.12 13.72
CA ILE A 73 -11.52 22.08 13.71
C ILE A 73 -11.81 23.27 14.63
N GLN A 74 -12.52 23.03 15.73
CA GLN A 74 -12.83 24.06 16.70
C GLN A 74 -11.58 24.43 17.50
N ASN A 75 -10.81 23.43 17.91
CA ASN A 75 -9.57 23.55 18.67
C ASN A 75 -8.75 22.25 18.56
N GLU A 76 -7.54 22.26 19.10
CA GLU A 76 -6.66 21.08 19.11
C GLU A 76 -7.28 19.85 19.78
N GLY A 77 -8.01 20.04 20.88
CA GLY A 77 -8.67 18.95 21.63
C GLY A 77 -9.77 18.21 20.85
N THR A 78 -10.24 18.77 19.73
CA THR A 78 -11.17 18.12 18.81
C THR A 78 -10.48 17.54 17.58
N LEU A 79 -9.50 18.27 17.04
CA LEU A 79 -8.82 17.89 15.80
C LEU A 79 -7.79 16.79 15.99
N LEU A 80 -6.89 16.94 16.95
CA LEU A 80 -5.77 16.01 17.12
C LEU A 80 -6.24 14.58 17.44
N PRO A 81 -7.17 14.34 18.38
CA PRO A 81 -7.68 12.99 18.64
C PRO A 81 -8.33 12.36 17.41
N PHE A 82 -9.09 13.15 16.63
CA PHE A 82 -9.70 12.69 15.38
C PHE A 82 -8.63 12.23 14.37
N LEU A 83 -7.60 13.04 14.14
CA LEU A 83 -6.52 12.68 13.20
C LEU A 83 -5.73 11.46 13.67
N VAL A 84 -5.47 11.33 14.97
CA VAL A 84 -4.80 10.14 15.55
C VAL A 84 -5.63 8.89 15.38
N GLU A 85 -6.95 8.97 15.62
CA GLU A 85 -7.88 7.86 15.38
C GLU A 85 -7.85 7.43 13.90
N LYS A 86 -7.93 8.38 12.96
CA LYS A 86 -7.87 8.06 11.53
C LYS A 86 -6.51 7.51 11.13
N MET A 87 -5.41 8.04 11.65
CA MET A 87 -4.07 7.52 11.41
C MET A 87 -3.94 6.05 11.85
N LYS A 88 -4.47 5.68 13.02
CA LYS A 88 -4.50 4.28 13.49
C LYS A 88 -5.24 3.37 12.50
N SER A 89 -6.31 3.85 11.88
CA SER A 89 -7.11 3.07 10.91
C SER A 89 -6.38 2.74 9.60
N LEU A 90 -5.25 3.40 9.30
CA LEU A 90 -4.40 3.02 8.16
C LEU A 90 -3.98 1.55 8.26
N GLY A 91 -3.66 1.10 9.46
CA GLY A 91 -3.08 -0.21 9.72
C GLY A 91 -1.75 -0.41 8.98
N THR A 92 -1.38 -1.66 8.75
CA THR A 92 -0.12 -2.05 8.09
C THR A 92 -0.32 -2.46 6.62
N ALA A 93 -1.56 -2.33 6.15
CA ALA A 93 -2.03 -2.76 4.85
C ALA A 93 -1.45 -2.02 3.64
N ALA A 94 -0.67 -0.94 3.80
CA ALA A 94 0.00 -0.24 2.70
C ALA A 94 1.54 -0.24 2.81
N CYS A 95 2.13 -1.15 3.60
CA CYS A 95 3.59 -1.26 3.78
C CYS A 95 4.20 0.02 4.41
N PRO A 96 3.98 0.25 5.72
CA PRO A 96 4.73 1.25 6.48
C PRO A 96 6.23 0.88 6.55
N PRO A 97 7.12 1.85 6.89
CA PRO A 97 6.80 3.20 7.37
C PRO A 97 6.26 4.13 6.27
N TYR A 98 5.30 4.98 6.64
CA TYR A 98 4.58 5.85 5.71
C TYR A 98 5.12 7.27 5.66
N HIS A 99 5.03 7.92 4.50
CA HIS A 99 4.91 9.39 4.42
C HIS A 99 3.42 9.72 4.51
N ILE A 100 2.94 10.17 5.67
CA ILE A 100 1.49 10.41 5.90
C ILE A 100 1.16 11.86 5.54
N ALA A 101 0.06 12.07 4.81
CA ALA A 101 -0.46 13.40 4.53
C ALA A 101 -1.88 13.56 5.06
N PHE A 102 -2.12 14.67 5.76
CA PHE A 102 -3.43 15.16 6.13
C PHE A 102 -3.70 16.49 5.41
N VAL A 103 -4.92 16.65 4.89
CA VAL A 103 -5.38 17.91 4.32
C VAL A 103 -6.69 18.33 4.96
N ILE A 104 -6.70 19.53 5.55
CA ILE A 104 -7.84 20.05 6.32
C ILE A 104 -8.42 21.25 5.58
N GLY A 105 -9.67 21.13 5.13
CA GLY A 105 -10.31 22.09 4.24
C GLY A 105 -10.11 21.74 2.77
N GLY A 106 -10.53 22.62 1.89
CA GLY A 106 -10.61 22.39 0.45
C GLY A 106 -11.90 23.00 -0.09
N THR A 107 -11.84 23.47 -1.33
CA THR A 107 -13.01 24.00 -2.05
C THR A 107 -13.99 22.91 -2.45
N SER A 108 -13.52 21.67 -2.57
CA SER A 108 -14.31 20.48 -2.89
C SER A 108 -13.59 19.21 -2.43
N ALA A 109 -14.27 18.05 -2.56
CA ALA A 109 -13.72 16.76 -2.18
C ALA A 109 -12.52 16.38 -3.06
N GLU A 110 -12.65 16.55 -4.37
CA GLU A 110 -11.62 16.27 -5.37
C GLU A 110 -10.40 17.17 -5.20
N LYS A 111 -10.56 18.47 -4.90
CA LYS A 111 -9.41 19.34 -4.63
C LYS A 111 -8.71 18.97 -3.32
N ASN A 112 -9.45 18.58 -2.29
CA ASN A 112 -8.89 18.08 -1.04
C ASN A 112 -8.04 16.82 -1.29
N LEU A 113 -8.60 15.80 -1.96
CA LEU A 113 -7.90 14.54 -2.21
C LEU A 113 -6.72 14.66 -3.19
N LEU A 114 -6.82 15.54 -4.19
CA LEU A 114 -5.66 15.90 -5.04
C LEU A 114 -4.55 16.51 -4.19
N THR A 115 -4.90 17.39 -3.26
CA THR A 115 -3.92 18.01 -2.34
C THR A 115 -3.30 16.95 -1.43
N VAL A 116 -4.07 15.97 -0.93
CA VAL A 116 -3.56 14.84 -0.14
C VAL A 116 -2.55 14.04 -0.96
N LYS A 117 -2.87 13.75 -2.22
CA LYS A 117 -1.98 13.02 -3.13
C LYS A 117 -0.63 13.71 -3.25
N LEU A 118 -0.63 14.99 -3.56
CA LEU A 118 0.56 15.80 -3.78
C LEU A 118 1.35 16.04 -2.47
N ALA A 119 0.66 16.25 -1.35
CA ALA A 119 1.30 16.36 -0.04
C ALA A 119 2.00 15.06 0.36
N SER A 120 1.43 13.89 0.05
CA SER A 120 2.04 12.59 0.39
C SER A 120 3.36 12.30 -0.34
N ILE A 121 3.61 12.99 -1.45
CA ILE A 121 4.85 12.92 -2.23
C ILE A 121 5.73 14.17 -2.04
N LYS A 122 5.48 14.96 -0.98
CA LYS A 122 6.29 16.13 -0.61
C LYS A 122 6.32 17.24 -1.67
N TYR A 123 5.32 17.28 -2.55
CA TYR A 123 5.22 18.32 -3.57
C TYR A 123 5.01 19.72 -2.96
N TYR A 124 4.37 19.79 -1.80
CA TYR A 124 4.01 21.02 -1.10
C TYR A 124 4.95 21.39 0.07
N ASP A 125 6.15 20.82 0.12
CA ASP A 125 7.08 21.05 1.25
C ASP A 125 7.51 22.52 1.40
N GLU A 126 7.47 23.27 0.30
CA GLU A 126 7.86 24.70 0.21
C GLU A 126 6.67 25.67 0.40
N LEU A 127 5.47 25.18 0.75
CA LEU A 127 4.36 26.09 1.08
C LEU A 127 4.69 26.99 2.29
N PRO A 128 4.10 28.19 2.38
CA PRO A 128 4.16 28.99 3.60
C PRO A 128 3.71 28.18 4.82
N THR A 129 4.24 28.50 6.00
CA THR A 129 3.90 27.81 7.26
C THR A 129 2.85 28.55 8.09
N THR A 130 2.31 29.65 7.55
CA THR A 130 1.24 30.43 8.16
C THR A 130 0.18 30.77 7.11
N GLY A 131 -1.08 30.80 7.53
CA GLY A 131 -2.18 31.34 6.72
C GLY A 131 -2.22 32.86 6.74
N ASP A 132 -3.10 33.43 5.91
CA ASP A 132 -3.47 34.84 5.93
C ASP A 132 -4.93 35.04 5.50
N GLU A 133 -5.42 36.28 5.51
CA GLU A 133 -6.81 36.63 5.19
C GLU A 133 -7.18 36.40 3.71
N THR A 134 -6.20 36.16 2.83
CA THR A 134 -6.47 35.84 1.41
C THR A 134 -6.99 34.42 1.24
N GLY A 135 -6.85 33.58 2.27
CA GLY A 135 -7.22 32.17 2.22
C GLY A 135 -6.15 31.29 1.58
N ARG A 136 -4.88 31.72 1.57
CA ARG A 136 -3.78 30.90 1.05
C ARG A 136 -3.66 29.56 1.78
N ALA A 137 -3.23 28.53 1.06
CA ALA A 137 -2.84 27.27 1.66
C ALA A 137 -1.57 27.45 2.52
N PHE A 138 -1.44 26.67 3.60
CA PHE A 138 -0.21 26.62 4.38
C PHE A 138 0.07 25.22 4.91
N ARG A 139 1.35 24.96 5.22
CA ARG A 139 1.84 23.73 5.84
C ARG A 139 1.94 23.92 7.36
N ASP A 140 1.26 23.09 8.14
CA ASP A 140 1.19 23.20 9.60
C ASP A 140 2.25 22.33 10.28
N ILE A 141 3.42 22.92 10.56
CA ILE A 141 4.58 22.20 11.12
C ILE A 141 4.34 21.75 12.57
N ASP A 142 3.59 22.52 13.36
CA ASP A 142 3.29 22.17 14.75
C ASP A 142 2.44 20.89 14.80
N LEU A 143 1.38 20.82 13.98
CA LEU A 143 0.53 19.64 13.93
C LEU A 143 1.23 18.43 13.28
N GLU A 144 2.14 18.63 12.32
CA GLU A 144 3.00 17.57 11.78
C GLU A 144 3.82 16.89 12.88
N ASN A 145 4.48 17.68 13.72
CA ASN A 145 5.33 17.17 14.81
C ASN A 145 4.50 16.42 15.85
N LYS A 146 3.37 17.00 16.29
CA LYS A 146 2.46 16.36 17.25
C LYS A 146 1.94 15.02 16.73
N LEU A 147 1.52 14.97 15.47
CA LEU A 147 1.04 13.73 14.87
C LEU A 147 2.15 12.70 14.71
N LEU A 148 3.40 13.11 14.42
CA LEU A 148 4.52 12.17 14.31
C LEU A 148 4.84 11.53 15.66
N GLU A 149 4.81 12.31 16.74
CA GLU A 149 4.92 11.78 18.10
C GLU A 149 3.80 10.79 18.42
N GLU A 150 2.56 11.10 18.05
CA GLU A 150 1.43 10.18 18.23
C GLU A 150 1.58 8.92 17.36
N ALA A 151 2.08 9.04 16.12
CA ALA A 151 2.34 7.90 15.25
C ALA A 151 3.33 6.91 15.87
N HIS A 152 4.36 7.43 16.55
CA HIS A 152 5.33 6.62 17.29
C HIS A 152 4.74 5.88 18.50
N LYS A 153 3.62 6.36 19.05
CA LYS A 153 2.90 5.76 20.19
C LYS A 153 1.87 4.71 19.76
N ILE A 154 1.53 4.61 18.47
CA ILE A 154 0.52 3.66 17.96
C ILE A 154 0.95 2.20 18.16
N GLY A 155 2.25 1.91 18.15
CA GLY A 155 2.80 0.58 18.44
C GLY A 155 2.73 -0.42 17.28
N LEU A 156 2.09 -0.08 16.15
CA LEU A 156 2.08 -0.91 14.93
C LEU A 156 3.43 -0.97 14.22
N GLY A 157 4.27 0.06 14.38
CA GLY A 157 5.61 0.16 13.82
C GLY A 157 5.72 -0.09 12.32
N ALA A 158 6.91 -0.50 11.91
CA ALA A 158 7.19 -0.89 10.52
C ALA A 158 6.66 -2.31 10.27
N GLN A 159 5.33 -2.42 10.10
CA GLN A 159 4.56 -3.62 9.78
C GLN A 159 4.31 -4.60 10.92
N PHE A 160 5.32 -4.90 11.74
CA PHE A 160 5.25 -5.96 12.76
C PHE A 160 5.55 -5.45 14.18
N GLY A 161 4.96 -4.31 14.54
CA GLY A 161 5.13 -3.70 15.86
C GLY A 161 6.31 -2.74 15.94
N GLY A 162 6.27 -1.83 16.92
CA GLY A 162 7.34 -0.89 17.23
C GLY A 162 7.00 0.56 16.91
N LYS A 163 8.05 1.37 16.69
CA LYS A 163 7.97 2.84 16.62
C LYS A 163 7.57 3.36 15.23
N TYR A 164 8.20 2.86 14.18
CA TYR A 164 8.22 3.51 12.87
C TYR A 164 7.00 3.18 11.99
N LEU A 165 5.80 3.59 12.41
CA LEU A 165 4.62 3.57 11.54
C LEU A 165 4.73 4.63 10.43
N ALA A 166 5.30 5.79 10.74
CA ALA A 166 5.52 6.89 9.81
C ALA A 166 7.02 7.23 9.76
N HIS A 167 7.50 7.58 8.57
CA HIS A 167 8.76 8.28 8.37
C HIS A 167 8.61 9.75 8.79
N ASP A 168 7.57 10.41 8.26
CA ASP A 168 7.23 11.80 8.51
C ASP A 168 5.74 12.04 8.23
N ILE A 169 5.28 13.24 8.56
CA ILE A 169 3.91 13.70 8.34
C ILE A 169 3.92 15.02 7.58
N ARG A 170 2.93 15.23 6.71
CA ARG A 170 2.59 16.52 6.09
C ARG A 170 1.17 16.92 6.46
N VAL A 171 0.97 18.15 6.90
CA VAL A 171 -0.36 18.69 7.20
C VAL A 171 -0.57 19.97 6.40
N ILE A 172 -1.49 19.93 5.44
CA ILE A 172 -1.84 21.11 4.64
C ILE A 172 -3.21 21.64 5.06
N ARG A 173 -3.27 22.92 5.42
CA ARG A 173 -4.52 23.63 5.69
C ARG A 173 -4.93 24.42 4.46
N LEU A 174 -6.14 24.19 3.97
CA LEU A 174 -6.74 24.86 2.81
C LEU A 174 -7.91 25.78 3.23
N PRO A 175 -8.31 26.77 2.43
CA PRO A 175 -9.58 27.48 2.65
C PRO A 175 -10.77 26.52 2.52
N ARG A 176 -11.94 26.90 3.02
CA ARG A 176 -13.15 26.06 2.97
C ARG A 176 -14.40 26.94 2.87
N HIS A 177 -15.45 26.42 2.25
CA HIS A 177 -16.78 27.02 2.36
C HIS A 177 -17.26 26.99 3.82
N GLY A 178 -18.03 28.00 4.26
CA GLY A 178 -18.47 28.14 5.66
C GLY A 178 -19.17 26.89 6.22
N ALA A 179 -19.98 26.24 5.38
CA ALA A 179 -20.76 25.04 5.71
C ALA A 179 -20.00 23.71 5.55
N SER A 180 -18.73 23.71 5.14
CA SER A 180 -17.99 22.50 4.79
C SER A 180 -16.64 22.45 5.50
N CYS A 181 -16.18 21.25 5.88
CA CYS A 181 -14.81 21.01 6.33
C CYS A 181 -14.33 19.63 5.85
N PRO A 182 -14.01 19.47 4.56
CA PRO A 182 -13.44 18.22 4.07
C PRO A 182 -12.08 17.96 4.76
N ILE A 183 -11.89 16.74 5.25
CA ILE A 183 -10.59 16.29 5.74
C ILE A 183 -10.18 15.05 4.95
N GLY A 184 -8.97 15.10 4.39
CA GLY A 184 -8.40 14.00 3.63
C GLY A 184 -7.18 13.44 4.35
N MET A 185 -6.98 12.13 4.22
CA MET A 185 -5.79 11.43 4.71
C MET A 185 -5.27 10.51 3.61
N GLY A 186 -3.95 10.44 3.45
CA GLY A 186 -3.31 9.55 2.48
C GLY A 186 -1.88 9.23 2.86
N VAL A 187 -1.26 8.29 2.14
CA VAL A 187 0.12 7.87 2.40
C VAL A 187 0.93 7.70 1.12
N SER A 188 2.23 7.96 1.18
CA SER A 188 3.20 7.23 0.36
C SER A 188 3.73 6.03 1.15
N CYS A 189 3.89 4.91 0.47
CA CYS A 189 4.34 3.64 1.07
C CYS A 189 5.84 3.46 0.90
N SER A 190 6.40 2.34 1.36
CA SER A 190 7.81 1.99 1.13
C SER A 190 8.24 2.04 -0.35
N ALA A 191 7.31 1.85 -1.29
CA ALA A 191 7.53 2.13 -2.70
C ALA A 191 7.23 3.60 -3.02
N ASP A 192 7.97 4.52 -2.39
CA ASP A 192 7.84 5.96 -2.59
C ASP A 192 8.45 6.37 -3.93
N ARG A 193 7.59 6.49 -4.95
CA ARG A 193 8.01 6.59 -6.35
C ARG A 193 7.36 7.78 -7.01
N ASN A 194 8.07 8.90 -6.98
CA ASN A 194 7.73 10.11 -7.70
C ASN A 194 9.02 10.75 -8.24
N ILE A 195 8.90 11.53 -9.30
CA ILE A 195 10.02 12.27 -9.88
C ILE A 195 9.52 13.57 -10.50
N LYS A 196 10.20 14.68 -10.19
CA LYS A 196 9.95 15.99 -10.80
C LYS A 196 10.74 16.12 -12.10
N ALA A 197 10.16 16.80 -13.08
CA ALA A 197 10.87 17.15 -14.31
C ALA A 197 10.45 18.53 -14.79
N LYS A 198 11.26 19.13 -15.65
CA LYS A 198 10.89 20.35 -16.37
C LYS A 198 11.50 20.39 -17.76
N ILE A 199 10.82 21.07 -18.67
CA ILE A 199 11.31 21.42 -19.99
C ILE A 199 11.32 22.94 -20.08
N ASN A 200 12.44 23.50 -20.50
CA ASN A 200 12.59 24.93 -20.75
C ASN A 200 13.52 25.15 -21.96
N LYS A 201 13.85 26.42 -22.26
CA LYS A 201 14.72 26.77 -23.40
C LYS A 201 16.10 26.10 -23.37
N ASP A 202 16.57 25.67 -22.20
CA ASP A 202 17.90 25.09 -21.99
C ASP A 202 17.89 23.55 -22.12
N GLY A 203 16.72 22.91 -22.16
CA GLY A 203 16.58 21.48 -22.41
C GLY A 203 15.55 20.77 -21.53
N ILE A 204 15.79 19.47 -21.30
CA ILE A 204 14.95 18.57 -20.50
C ILE A 204 15.70 18.23 -19.23
N TRP A 205 15.05 18.47 -18.09
CA TRP A 205 15.62 18.27 -16.76
C TRP A 205 14.79 17.24 -16.01
N LEU A 206 15.46 16.30 -15.37
CA LEU A 206 14.86 15.29 -14.50
C LEU A 206 15.49 15.40 -13.11
N GLU A 207 14.68 15.26 -12.06
CA GLU A 207 15.16 15.19 -10.69
C GLU A 207 16.20 14.07 -10.52
N LYS A 208 17.32 14.40 -9.86
CA LYS A 208 18.36 13.43 -9.57
C LYS A 208 17.92 12.57 -8.39
N MET A 209 17.80 11.26 -8.62
CA MET A 209 17.55 10.27 -7.59
C MET A 209 18.89 9.74 -7.02
N ASP A 210 18.84 9.12 -5.85
CA ASP A 210 20.00 8.43 -5.26
C ASP A 210 20.36 7.19 -6.09
N GLU A 211 21.58 7.17 -6.62
CA GLU A 211 22.15 6.09 -7.44
C GLU A 211 22.94 5.06 -6.61
N ASN A 212 23.20 5.35 -5.33
CA ASN A 212 23.98 4.50 -4.44
C ASN A 212 23.30 4.29 -3.07
N PRO A 213 22.05 3.80 -3.00
CA PRO A 213 21.29 3.72 -1.75
C PRO A 213 21.92 2.78 -0.70
N THR A 214 22.87 1.92 -1.09
CA THR A 214 23.63 1.07 -0.16
C THR A 214 24.42 1.88 0.86
N GLU A 215 24.81 3.12 0.55
CA GLU A 215 25.55 3.97 1.49
C GLU A 215 24.72 4.38 2.72
N LEU A 216 23.39 4.42 2.57
CA LEU A 216 22.44 4.72 3.64
C LEU A 216 22.27 3.55 4.62
N ILE A 217 22.73 2.35 4.26
CA ILE A 217 22.70 1.18 5.12
C ILE A 217 24.02 1.14 5.91
N PRO A 218 23.98 1.10 7.26
CA PRO A 218 25.18 0.92 8.09
C PRO A 218 25.98 -0.31 7.64
N GLU A 219 27.31 -0.23 7.66
CA GLU A 219 28.19 -1.26 7.10
C GLU A 219 27.92 -2.66 7.72
N GLU A 220 27.68 -2.69 9.03
CA GLU A 220 27.31 -3.88 9.80
C GLU A 220 25.97 -4.52 9.40
N LEU A 221 25.10 -3.78 8.70
CA LEU A 221 23.79 -4.24 8.21
C LEU A 221 23.75 -4.51 6.70
N ARG A 222 24.82 -4.22 5.96
CA ARG A 222 24.87 -4.43 4.49
C ARG A 222 24.89 -5.89 4.08
N ASN A 223 25.43 -6.75 4.94
CA ASN A 223 25.50 -8.20 4.75
C ASN A 223 24.80 -8.91 5.91
N PRO A 224 23.47 -8.75 6.07
CA PRO A 224 22.77 -9.25 7.26
C PRO A 224 22.70 -10.80 7.32
N GLY A 225 23.19 -11.49 6.29
CA GLY A 225 23.06 -12.93 6.12
C GLY A 225 21.61 -13.37 5.95
N GLU A 226 21.34 -14.66 6.12
CA GLU A 226 20.00 -15.09 6.50
C GLU A 226 19.74 -14.53 7.90
N GLY A 227 18.85 -13.53 8.01
CA GLY A 227 18.52 -12.92 9.30
C GLY A 227 18.20 -13.97 10.38
N THR A 228 18.18 -13.56 11.66
CA THR A 228 18.01 -14.48 12.82
C THR A 228 17.11 -15.69 12.50
N LYS A 229 17.61 -16.92 12.68
CA LYS A 229 16.93 -18.16 12.28
C LYS A 229 15.50 -18.19 12.81
N GLY A 230 14.51 -17.98 11.93
CA GLY A 230 13.11 -18.26 12.24
C GLY A 230 12.90 -19.76 12.39
N ILE A 231 11.73 -20.15 12.89
CA ILE A 231 11.35 -21.57 12.86
C ILE A 231 11.13 -21.98 11.41
N GLU A 232 11.85 -22.99 10.94
CA GLU A 232 11.68 -23.52 9.59
C GLU A 232 10.39 -24.33 9.52
N ILE A 233 9.50 -23.97 8.59
CA ILE A 233 8.27 -24.67 8.29
C ILE A 233 8.39 -25.24 6.88
N ASP A 234 8.52 -26.56 6.81
CA ASP A 234 8.56 -27.32 5.58
C ASP A 234 7.14 -27.54 5.05
N LEU A 235 6.81 -26.81 3.99
CA LEU A 235 5.49 -26.78 3.36
C LEU A 235 5.18 -28.07 2.57
N ASP A 236 6.21 -28.82 2.17
CA ASP A 236 6.03 -30.01 1.34
C ASP A 236 5.64 -31.25 2.15
N LYS A 237 5.53 -31.13 3.49
CA LYS A 237 5.00 -32.19 4.38
C LYS A 237 3.47 -32.34 4.34
N GLY A 238 2.78 -31.49 3.58
CA GLY A 238 1.32 -31.48 3.46
C GLY A 238 0.63 -30.54 4.45
N ILE A 239 -0.55 -30.04 4.07
CA ILE A 239 -1.22 -28.93 4.75
C ILE A 239 -1.53 -29.21 6.23
N ASP A 240 -1.89 -30.44 6.58
CA ASP A 240 -2.21 -30.80 7.97
C ASP A 240 -0.97 -30.88 8.86
N ALA A 241 0.15 -31.39 8.34
CA ALA A 241 1.43 -31.39 9.05
C ALA A 241 1.92 -29.95 9.27
N VAL A 242 1.77 -29.08 8.27
CA VAL A 242 2.08 -27.64 8.38
C VAL A 242 1.24 -26.99 9.47
N ARG A 243 -0.08 -27.22 9.48
CA ARG A 243 -0.99 -26.68 10.51
C ARG A 243 -0.64 -27.19 11.90
N ALA A 244 -0.36 -28.48 12.04
CA ALA A 244 0.05 -29.08 13.31
C ALA A 244 1.36 -28.47 13.84
N GLU A 245 2.32 -28.17 12.95
CA GLU A 245 3.56 -27.48 13.33
C GLU A 245 3.30 -26.04 13.75
N LEU A 246 2.56 -25.27 12.95
CA LEU A 246 2.23 -23.88 13.24
C LEU A 246 1.43 -23.73 14.55
N SER A 247 0.62 -24.72 14.91
CA SER A 247 -0.19 -24.73 16.14
C SER A 247 0.65 -24.76 17.42
N LYS A 248 1.94 -25.11 17.34
CA LYS A 248 2.86 -25.15 18.49
C LYS A 248 3.31 -23.76 18.94
N TYR A 249 3.07 -22.73 18.12
CA TYR A 249 3.64 -21.40 18.31
C TYR A 249 2.56 -20.33 18.51
N PRO A 250 2.81 -19.33 19.36
CA PRO A 250 1.90 -18.20 19.49
C PRO A 250 1.93 -17.28 18.26
N VAL A 251 0.93 -16.40 18.17
CA VAL A 251 0.95 -15.31 17.19
C VAL A 251 2.21 -14.46 17.36
N SER A 252 2.66 -13.80 16.28
CA SER A 252 3.89 -13.00 16.18
C SER A 252 5.21 -13.80 16.16
N THR A 253 5.17 -15.14 16.28
CA THR A 253 6.35 -15.98 16.03
C THR A 253 6.81 -15.86 14.57
N ARG A 254 8.09 -15.54 14.37
CA ARG A 254 8.69 -15.49 13.03
C ARG A 254 9.00 -16.91 12.54
N VAL A 255 8.56 -17.20 11.32
CA VAL A 255 8.78 -18.46 10.61
C VAL A 255 9.53 -18.23 9.30
N ASN A 256 10.29 -19.24 8.87
CA ASN A 256 10.92 -19.33 7.56
C ASN A 256 10.24 -20.45 6.78
N LEU A 257 9.70 -20.15 5.61
CA LEU A 257 8.91 -21.11 4.83
C LEU A 257 9.78 -21.72 3.74
N LYS A 258 9.71 -23.04 3.58
CA LYS A 258 10.40 -23.77 2.52
C LYS A 258 9.45 -24.76 1.87
N GLY A 259 9.34 -24.74 0.55
CA GLY A 259 8.53 -25.68 -0.22
C GLY A 259 7.50 -24.99 -1.12
N THR A 260 6.49 -25.74 -1.50
CA THR A 260 5.53 -25.34 -2.54
C THR A 260 4.46 -24.40 -2.02
N ILE A 261 4.17 -23.34 -2.79
CA ILE A 261 3.08 -22.39 -2.54
C ILE A 261 2.23 -22.21 -3.80
N ILE A 262 0.94 -21.93 -3.61
CA ILE A 262 0.05 -21.50 -4.70
C ILE A 262 -0.13 -19.99 -4.64
N VAL A 263 0.02 -19.32 -5.78
CA VAL A 263 -0.16 -17.88 -5.89
C VAL A 263 -1.54 -17.54 -6.44
N ALA A 264 -2.35 -16.83 -5.65
CA ALA A 264 -3.68 -16.40 -6.07
C ALA A 264 -4.09 -15.11 -5.35
N ARG A 265 -4.83 -14.25 -6.03
CA ARG A 265 -5.36 -12.99 -5.46
C ARG A 265 -6.75 -12.67 -6.04
N ASP A 266 -7.16 -11.40 -5.98
CA ASP A 266 -8.53 -10.90 -6.19
C ASP A 266 -9.35 -11.67 -7.27
N ILE A 267 -8.91 -11.65 -8.54
CA ILE A 267 -9.66 -12.28 -9.65
C ILE A 267 -9.71 -13.81 -9.54
N ALA A 268 -8.62 -14.43 -9.07
CA ALA A 268 -8.58 -15.89 -8.88
C ALA A 268 -9.53 -16.31 -7.76
N HIS A 269 -9.59 -15.57 -6.65
CA HIS A 269 -10.53 -15.83 -5.56
C HIS A 269 -11.98 -15.62 -6.01
N ALA A 270 -12.27 -14.53 -6.73
CA ALA A 270 -13.61 -14.29 -7.26
C ALA A 270 -14.08 -15.41 -8.21
N LYS A 271 -13.19 -15.91 -9.08
CA LYS A 271 -13.49 -17.06 -9.96
C LYS A 271 -13.71 -18.35 -9.17
N LEU A 272 -12.90 -18.63 -8.15
CA LEU A 272 -13.09 -19.80 -7.30
C LEU A 272 -14.41 -19.74 -6.54
N LYS A 273 -14.77 -18.56 -6.02
CA LYS A 273 -16.07 -18.34 -5.40
C LYS A 273 -17.22 -18.59 -6.38
N ALA A 274 -17.17 -18.00 -7.57
CA ALA A 274 -18.21 -18.21 -8.57
C ALA A 274 -18.39 -19.68 -8.97
N ARG A 275 -17.29 -20.46 -8.97
CA ARG A 275 -17.33 -21.91 -9.21
C ARG A 275 -18.00 -22.65 -8.05
N LEU A 276 -17.69 -22.31 -6.80
CA LEU A 276 -18.38 -22.87 -5.63
C LEU A 276 -19.88 -22.52 -5.64
N ASP A 277 -20.23 -21.27 -5.96
CA ASP A 277 -21.62 -20.82 -6.07
C ASP A 277 -22.39 -21.59 -7.17
N ALA A 278 -21.69 -22.06 -8.19
CA ALA A 278 -22.21 -22.92 -9.25
C ALA A 278 -22.25 -24.42 -8.89
N GLY A 279 -21.85 -24.79 -7.67
CA GLY A 279 -21.80 -26.17 -7.19
C GLY A 279 -20.58 -26.98 -7.63
N GLU A 280 -19.56 -26.34 -8.19
CA GLU A 280 -18.29 -27.00 -8.49
C GLU A 280 -17.46 -27.21 -7.22
N GLU A 281 -16.57 -28.19 -7.25
CA GLU A 281 -15.67 -28.46 -6.12
C GLU A 281 -14.48 -27.49 -6.07
N MET A 282 -14.02 -27.23 -4.84
CA MET A 282 -12.78 -26.51 -4.60
C MET A 282 -11.59 -27.30 -5.19
N PRO A 283 -10.72 -26.67 -6.01
CA PRO A 283 -9.59 -27.36 -6.63
C PRO A 283 -8.55 -27.87 -5.62
N GLU A 284 -7.98 -29.05 -5.89
CA GLU A 284 -7.02 -29.69 -4.98
C GLU A 284 -5.76 -28.87 -4.70
N TYR A 285 -5.27 -28.11 -5.66
CA TYR A 285 -4.13 -27.23 -5.44
C TYR A 285 -4.43 -26.15 -4.38
N PHE A 286 -5.70 -25.76 -4.20
CA PHE A 286 -6.12 -24.75 -3.21
C PHE A 286 -6.34 -25.35 -1.82
N LYS A 287 -6.52 -26.67 -1.74
CA LYS A 287 -6.63 -27.44 -0.47
C LYS A 287 -5.26 -27.83 0.06
N ASN A 288 -4.38 -28.29 -0.82
CA ASN A 288 -3.16 -29.01 -0.41
C ASN A 288 -1.93 -28.11 -0.18
N HIS A 289 -2.00 -26.82 -0.51
CA HIS A 289 -0.86 -25.90 -0.40
C HIS A 289 -1.24 -24.57 0.28
N PRO A 290 -0.28 -23.89 0.94
CA PRO A 290 -0.46 -22.52 1.38
C PRO A 290 -0.71 -21.57 0.21
N ILE A 291 -1.56 -20.56 0.42
CA ILE A 291 -1.96 -19.60 -0.59
C ILE A 291 -1.23 -18.27 -0.37
N LEU A 292 -0.29 -17.93 -1.25
CA LEU A 292 0.36 -16.63 -1.29
C LEU A 292 -0.47 -15.64 -2.12
N TYR A 293 -0.90 -14.56 -1.47
CA TYR A 293 -1.54 -13.45 -2.15
C TYR A 293 -0.48 -12.57 -2.80
N ALA A 294 -0.14 -12.85 -4.05
CA ALA A 294 0.84 -12.08 -4.81
C ALA A 294 0.44 -11.95 -6.29
N GLY A 295 1.17 -11.09 -7.01
CA GLY A 295 1.05 -10.93 -8.45
C GLY A 295 2.41 -10.49 -8.99
N PRO A 296 3.20 -11.41 -9.56
CA PRO A 296 4.58 -11.14 -9.96
C PRO A 296 4.67 -10.08 -11.07
N ALA A 297 5.79 -9.38 -11.12
CA ALA A 297 6.20 -8.61 -12.30
C ALA A 297 6.71 -9.54 -13.42
N LYS A 298 7.04 -8.97 -14.59
CA LYS A 298 7.70 -9.75 -15.65
C LYS A 298 9.06 -10.28 -15.14
N THR A 299 9.36 -11.52 -15.48
CA THR A 299 10.63 -12.18 -15.11
C THR A 299 11.76 -11.66 -16.00
N PRO A 300 12.83 -11.08 -15.41
CA PRO A 300 14.04 -10.74 -16.17
C PRO A 300 14.68 -11.98 -16.80
N GLU A 301 15.34 -11.79 -17.94
CA GLU A 301 16.11 -12.87 -18.58
C GLU A 301 17.19 -13.39 -17.64
N GLY A 302 17.28 -14.73 -17.49
CA GLY A 302 18.25 -15.38 -16.62
C GLY A 302 17.90 -15.40 -15.12
N TYR A 303 16.77 -14.82 -14.71
CA TYR A 303 16.31 -14.83 -13.32
C TYR A 303 15.18 -15.84 -13.08
N PRO A 304 15.07 -16.40 -11.86
CA PRO A 304 14.03 -17.39 -11.55
C PRO A 304 12.63 -16.77 -11.45
N CYS A 305 12.52 -15.52 -10.97
CA CYS A 305 11.25 -14.82 -10.83
C CYS A 305 11.42 -13.31 -11.06
N GLY A 306 10.37 -12.66 -11.58
CA GLY A 306 10.25 -11.21 -11.49
C GLY A 306 9.87 -10.78 -10.08
N SER A 307 10.01 -9.49 -9.77
CA SER A 307 9.67 -8.94 -8.45
C SER A 307 8.28 -9.40 -7.96
N MET A 308 8.25 -10.19 -6.89
CA MET A 308 7.05 -10.84 -6.36
C MET A 308 6.90 -10.57 -4.86
N GLY A 309 6.34 -9.42 -4.53
CA GLY A 309 5.95 -9.07 -3.17
C GLY A 309 4.51 -9.50 -2.84
N PRO A 310 4.17 -9.59 -1.54
CA PRO A 310 2.81 -9.86 -1.08
C PRO A 310 1.85 -8.71 -1.40
N THR A 311 0.58 -9.06 -1.51
CA THR A 311 -0.56 -8.18 -1.71
C THR A 311 -1.35 -8.03 -0.41
N THR A 312 -2.12 -6.94 -0.27
CA THR A 312 -2.90 -6.67 0.94
C THR A 312 -3.91 -7.78 1.22
N ALA A 313 -3.81 -8.39 2.40
CA ALA A 313 -4.57 -9.56 2.78
C ALA A 313 -6.08 -9.30 2.92
N ASN A 314 -6.44 -8.13 3.46
CA ASN A 314 -7.82 -7.81 3.82
C ASN A 314 -8.83 -7.84 2.65
N ARG A 315 -8.35 -7.73 1.40
CA ARG A 315 -9.21 -7.81 0.21
C ARG A 315 -9.71 -9.23 -0.06
N MET A 316 -9.06 -10.23 0.52
CA MET A 316 -9.46 -11.63 0.44
C MET A 316 -10.23 -12.10 1.68
N ASP A 317 -10.47 -11.24 2.68
CA ASP A 317 -11.23 -11.58 3.90
C ASP A 317 -12.62 -12.17 3.61
N PRO A 318 -13.41 -11.67 2.62
CA PRO A 318 -14.73 -12.21 2.33
C PRO A 318 -14.77 -13.68 1.90
N TYR A 319 -13.65 -14.25 1.44
CA TYR A 319 -13.59 -15.62 0.93
C TYR A 319 -13.15 -16.65 1.99
N VAL A 320 -12.58 -16.20 3.12
CA VAL A 320 -11.80 -17.09 4.01
C VAL A 320 -12.67 -18.17 4.65
N ASP A 321 -13.77 -17.79 5.31
CA ASP A 321 -14.60 -18.77 6.05
C ASP A 321 -15.17 -19.82 5.09
N GLU A 322 -15.73 -19.40 3.96
CA GLU A 322 -16.29 -20.29 2.94
C GLU A 322 -15.23 -21.22 2.34
N PHE A 323 -14.05 -20.70 2.00
CA PHE A 323 -12.98 -21.52 1.42
C PHE A 323 -12.45 -22.54 2.44
N GLN A 324 -12.32 -22.15 3.71
CA GLN A 324 -11.91 -23.05 4.78
C GLN A 324 -12.96 -24.11 5.11
N ASP A 325 -14.25 -23.78 5.01
CA ASP A 325 -15.36 -24.74 5.11
C ASP A 325 -15.27 -25.83 4.04
N HIS A 326 -14.72 -25.49 2.86
CA HIS A 326 -14.42 -26.43 1.77
C HIS A 326 -13.00 -27.02 1.83
N GLY A 327 -12.32 -26.93 2.98
CA GLY A 327 -11.00 -27.52 3.21
C GLY A 327 -9.83 -26.82 2.51
N ALA A 328 -10.02 -25.58 2.03
CA ALA A 328 -9.02 -24.80 1.31
C ALA A 328 -8.61 -23.52 2.01
N SER A 329 -7.52 -22.91 1.54
CA SER A 329 -7.01 -21.64 2.09
C SER A 329 -6.75 -21.73 3.62
N LEU A 330 -6.35 -22.91 4.09
CA LEU A 330 -6.09 -23.18 5.51
C LEU A 330 -4.80 -22.50 6.00
N VAL A 331 -3.84 -22.25 5.10
CA VAL A 331 -2.64 -21.45 5.39
C VAL A 331 -2.54 -20.34 4.35
N MET A 332 -2.59 -19.09 4.80
CA MET A 332 -2.62 -17.91 3.94
C MET A 332 -1.36 -17.09 4.17
N ILE A 333 -0.72 -16.60 3.10
CA ILE A 333 0.51 -15.81 3.15
C ILE A 333 0.25 -14.48 2.44
N ALA A 334 0.41 -13.35 3.12
CA ALA A 334 0.14 -12.03 2.54
C ALA A 334 0.74 -10.92 3.42
N LYS A 335 0.31 -9.67 3.23
CA LYS A 335 0.71 -8.55 4.11
C LYS A 335 -0.48 -7.74 4.61
N GLY A 336 -0.27 -7.06 5.73
CA GLY A 336 -1.24 -6.18 6.37
C GLY A 336 -2.14 -6.89 7.38
N ASN A 337 -2.77 -6.10 8.26
CA ASN A 337 -3.80 -6.57 9.18
C ASN A 337 -5.08 -6.98 8.45
N ARG A 338 -5.85 -7.89 9.07
CA ARG A 338 -7.11 -8.46 8.55
C ARG A 338 -8.24 -8.22 9.55
N GLY A 339 -9.49 -8.38 9.11
CA GLY A 339 -10.66 -8.22 9.98
C GLY A 339 -10.91 -9.43 10.88
N ASP A 340 -11.73 -9.23 11.91
CA ASP A 340 -12.08 -10.27 12.91
C ASP A 340 -12.73 -11.51 12.28
N VAL A 341 -13.42 -11.35 11.14
CA VAL A 341 -13.98 -12.48 10.37
C VAL A 341 -12.94 -13.54 10.03
N VAL A 342 -11.69 -13.14 9.78
CA VAL A 342 -10.60 -14.08 9.48
C VAL A 342 -10.09 -14.74 10.75
N THR A 343 -10.03 -14.00 11.86
CA THR A 343 -9.66 -14.55 13.16
C THR A 343 -10.63 -15.66 13.56
N GLU A 344 -11.94 -15.41 13.44
CA GLU A 344 -12.97 -16.39 13.77
C GLU A 344 -12.98 -17.58 12.80
N ALA A 345 -12.80 -17.35 11.49
CA ALA A 345 -12.67 -18.43 10.51
C ALA A 345 -11.47 -19.34 10.82
N CYS A 346 -10.28 -18.76 11.04
CA CYS A 346 -9.08 -19.51 11.42
C CYS A 346 -9.29 -20.30 12.72
N LYS A 347 -10.00 -19.75 13.70
CA LYS A 347 -10.32 -20.44 14.94
C LYS A 347 -11.31 -21.60 14.73
N LYS A 348 -12.32 -21.40 13.88
CA LYS A 348 -13.34 -22.41 13.54
C LYS A 348 -12.73 -23.59 12.77
N HIS A 349 -11.84 -23.31 11.82
CA HIS A 349 -11.33 -24.30 10.87
C HIS A 349 -9.88 -24.73 11.13
N GLY A 350 -9.22 -24.21 12.17
CA GLY A 350 -7.80 -24.44 12.43
C GLY A 350 -6.89 -23.89 11.32
N GLY A 351 -7.21 -22.72 10.81
CA GLY A 351 -6.46 -22.01 9.77
C GLY A 351 -5.40 -21.06 10.33
N PHE A 352 -4.47 -20.61 9.46
CA PHE A 352 -3.37 -19.73 9.81
C PHE A 352 -3.21 -18.61 8.79
N TYR A 353 -2.87 -17.42 9.28
CA TYR A 353 -2.42 -16.30 8.46
C TYR A 353 -0.97 -15.95 8.81
N LEU A 354 -0.08 -16.07 7.84
CA LEU A 354 1.32 -15.74 7.92
C LEU A 354 1.58 -14.40 7.23
N GLY A 355 1.87 -13.38 8.04
CA GLY A 355 2.26 -12.07 7.53
C GLY A 355 3.70 -12.09 7.02
N THR A 356 3.90 -11.67 5.78
CA THR A 356 5.23 -11.43 5.19
C THR A 356 5.49 -9.93 4.99
N ILE A 357 6.76 -9.56 4.85
CA ILE A 357 7.20 -8.17 4.73
C ILE A 357 6.75 -7.61 3.37
N GLY A 358 5.90 -6.60 3.42
CA GLY A 358 5.49 -5.84 2.25
C GLY A 358 6.55 -4.81 1.83
N GLY A 359 6.78 -4.67 0.53
CA GLY A 359 7.68 -3.64 -0.03
C GLY A 359 9.05 -4.14 -0.48
N VAL A 360 9.48 -5.32 -0.04
CA VAL A 360 10.80 -5.90 -0.37
C VAL A 360 10.75 -6.91 -1.54
N ALA A 361 9.92 -6.61 -2.55
CA ALA A 361 9.60 -7.57 -3.62
C ALA A 361 10.83 -8.12 -4.37
N ALA A 362 11.81 -7.28 -4.67
CA ALA A 362 13.01 -7.70 -5.41
C ALA A 362 13.87 -8.71 -4.62
N VAL A 363 13.98 -8.56 -3.30
CA VAL A 363 14.77 -9.46 -2.44
C VAL A 363 14.09 -10.83 -2.27
N LEU A 364 12.76 -10.90 -2.43
CA LEU A 364 11.99 -12.14 -2.32
C LEU A 364 11.98 -12.98 -3.61
N SER A 365 12.54 -12.49 -4.71
CA SER A 365 12.32 -13.04 -6.06
C SER A 365 13.50 -13.83 -6.62
#